data_AF-A0AAF6BXJ4-F1
#
_entry.id   AF-A0AAF6BXJ4-F1
#
_cell.length_a   1.000
_cell.length_b   1.000
_cell.length_c   1.000
_cell.angle_alpha   90.00
_cell.angle_beta   90.00
_cell.angle_gamma   90.00
#
_symmetry.space_group_name_H-M   'P 1'
#
loop_
_entity.id
_entity.type
_entity.pdbx_description
1 polymer ?
#
loop_
_entity_poly.entity_id
_entity_poly.type
_entity_poly.pdbx_seq_one_letter_code
_entity_poly.pdbx_strand_id
1 'polypeptide(L)'
;MASMCIASSQWKAANLQLLTSLSSALESSGYRLKFSSISPDFIFNQSGVSVAFIVALSWEQLATSTAWDRLAKMDGNFQRSYLLTPLSSDERFIELYFRYKQRTWKPLLIPIRDWNMALKTMLVMVSAHAESKQQDAVSPVVIEQLEFVSSTEAVEHALCAIPGLEVHDVHSLMYGIGPIEAISQASAETILEFTDLSKEKARGVEEFFGNEIYNRTPVLE
;
A
#
# COMPACT_ATOMS: atom_id res chain seq x y z
N MET A 1 24.97 11.72 -6.97
CA MET A 1 25.35 10.31 -6.72
C MET A 1 24.92 9.48 -7.91
N ALA A 2 25.79 8.64 -8.47
CA ALA A 2 25.43 7.80 -9.60
C ALA A 2 24.53 6.63 -9.16
N SER A 3 23.44 6.41 -9.90
CA SER A 3 22.45 5.36 -9.63
C SER A 3 23.09 3.97 -9.67
N MET A 4 22.65 3.10 -8.77
CA MET A 4 23.22 1.76 -8.60
C MET A 4 22.13 0.71 -8.46
N CYS A 5 22.29 -0.39 -9.19
CA CYS A 5 21.51 -1.60 -9.00
C CYS A 5 22.44 -2.67 -8.41
N ILE A 6 22.07 -3.20 -7.25
CA ILE A 6 22.73 -4.34 -6.61
C ILE A 6 21.87 -5.57 -6.89
N ALA A 7 22.37 -6.52 -7.66
CA ALA A 7 21.71 -7.78 -7.95
C ALA A 7 22.27 -8.92 -7.07
N SER A 8 21.40 -9.87 -6.72
CA SER A 8 21.79 -11.06 -5.97
C SER A 8 22.71 -11.96 -6.79
N SER A 9 23.78 -12.45 -6.15
CA SER A 9 24.67 -13.45 -6.75
C SER A 9 23.96 -14.78 -7.00
N GLN A 10 22.98 -15.12 -6.15
CA GLN A 10 22.12 -16.30 -6.34
C GLN A 10 21.19 -16.11 -7.55
N TRP A 11 20.57 -14.93 -7.66
CA TRP A 11 19.74 -14.60 -8.82
C TRP A 11 20.56 -14.66 -10.12
N LYS A 12 21.76 -14.09 -10.12
CA LYS A 12 22.70 -14.15 -11.26
C LYS A 12 22.97 -15.60 -11.68
N ALA A 13 23.28 -16.47 -10.73
CA ALA A 13 23.61 -17.87 -11.02
C ALA A 13 22.44 -18.62 -11.66
N ALA A 14 21.21 -18.34 -11.22
CA ALA A 14 20.00 -18.97 -11.75
C ALA A 14 19.52 -18.37 -13.10
N ASN A 15 19.97 -17.16 -13.45
CA ASN A 15 19.41 -16.37 -14.55
C ASN A 15 20.47 -15.82 -15.52
N LEU A 16 21.52 -16.60 -15.80
CA LEU A 16 22.62 -16.19 -16.69
C LEU A 16 22.12 -15.71 -18.07
N GLN A 17 21.08 -16.36 -18.60
CA GLN A 17 20.45 -16.01 -19.89
C GLN A 17 19.81 -14.62 -19.92
N LEU A 18 19.47 -14.04 -18.76
CA LEU A 18 18.83 -12.72 -18.67
C LEU A 18 19.84 -11.58 -18.44
N LEU A 19 21.12 -11.90 -18.15
CA LEU A 19 22.11 -10.90 -17.75
C LEU A 19 22.36 -9.83 -18.82
N THR A 20 22.43 -10.21 -20.09
CA THR A 20 22.67 -9.24 -21.17
C THR A 20 21.55 -8.20 -21.24
N SER A 21 20.29 -8.67 -21.14
CA SER A 21 19.12 -7.77 -21.14
C SER A 21 19.08 -6.87 -19.91
N LEU A 22 19.44 -7.40 -18.73
CA LEU A 22 19.55 -6.63 -17.49
C LEU A 22 20.60 -5.54 -17.62
N SER A 23 21.84 -5.90 -17.98
CA SER A 23 22.95 -4.96 -18.11
C SER A 23 22.62 -3.85 -19.11
N SER A 24 22.11 -4.22 -20.29
CA SER A 24 21.74 -3.25 -21.33
C SER A 24 20.66 -2.26 -20.85
N ALA A 25 19.61 -2.75 -20.20
CA ALA A 25 18.55 -1.88 -19.68
C ALA A 25 19.06 -0.96 -18.57
N LEU A 26 19.88 -1.48 -17.65
CA LEU A 26 20.47 -0.67 -16.57
C LEU A 26 21.40 0.41 -17.12
N GLU A 27 22.29 0.07 -18.05
CA GLU A 27 23.19 1.02 -18.70
C GLU A 27 22.41 2.12 -19.43
N SER A 28 21.40 1.76 -20.22
CA SER A 28 20.53 2.72 -20.91
C SER A 28 19.76 3.64 -19.93
N SER A 29 19.53 3.17 -18.71
CA SER A 29 18.84 3.91 -17.65
C SER A 29 19.80 4.62 -16.68
N GLY A 30 21.11 4.64 -16.96
CA GLY A 30 22.11 5.33 -16.14
C GLY A 30 22.48 4.61 -14.83
N TYR A 31 22.21 3.31 -14.73
CA TYR A 31 22.52 2.49 -13.55
C TYR A 31 23.83 1.73 -13.73
N ARG A 32 24.62 1.67 -12.66
CA ARG A 32 25.73 0.72 -12.54
C ARG A 32 25.25 -0.57 -11.88
N LEU A 33 25.56 -1.71 -12.48
CA LEU A 33 25.24 -3.03 -11.94
C LEU A 33 26.36 -3.55 -11.03
N LYS A 34 26.02 -4.00 -9.82
CA LYS A 34 26.91 -4.71 -8.89
C LYS A 34 26.26 -6.01 -8.46
N PHE A 35 27.04 -7.08 -8.31
CA PHE A 35 26.56 -8.31 -7.70
C PHE A 35 27.01 -8.41 -6.24
N SER A 36 26.12 -8.87 -5.36
CA SER A 36 26.40 -9.07 -3.93
C SER A 36 25.61 -10.26 -3.37
N SER A 37 25.96 -10.71 -2.18
CA SER A 37 25.09 -11.58 -1.39
C SER A 37 24.06 -10.71 -0.68
N ILE A 38 22.81 -10.75 -1.14
CA ILE A 38 21.69 -9.98 -0.61
C ILE A 38 20.43 -10.86 -0.55
N SER A 39 19.54 -10.57 0.38
CA SER A 39 18.25 -11.27 0.51
C SER A 39 17.30 -11.03 -0.67
N PRO A 40 17.00 -9.77 -1.10
CA PRO A 40 16.23 -9.53 -2.33
C PRO A 40 17.00 -9.94 -3.59
N ASP A 41 16.30 -10.05 -4.72
CA ASP A 41 16.95 -10.27 -6.02
C ASP A 41 17.63 -9.00 -6.51
N PHE A 42 17.02 -7.84 -6.27
CA PHE A 42 17.55 -6.54 -6.66
C PHE A 42 17.35 -5.49 -5.57
N ILE A 43 18.33 -4.61 -5.41
CA ILE A 43 18.22 -3.35 -4.66
C ILE A 43 18.64 -2.22 -5.58
N PHE A 44 17.72 -1.32 -5.87
CA PHE A 44 17.99 -0.12 -6.64
C PHE A 44 18.17 1.07 -5.71
N ASN A 45 19.24 1.84 -5.95
CA ASN A 45 19.53 3.08 -5.25
C ASN A 45 19.57 4.22 -6.27
N GLN A 46 18.65 5.18 -6.15
CA GLN A 46 18.57 6.38 -6.98
C GLN A 46 18.17 7.57 -6.11
N SER A 47 18.90 8.70 -6.21
CA SER A 47 18.56 9.95 -5.49
C SER A 47 18.30 9.79 -3.98
N GLY A 48 19.01 8.86 -3.32
CA GLY A 48 18.84 8.58 -1.88
C GLY A 48 17.57 7.81 -1.53
N VAL A 49 16.86 7.26 -2.52
CA VAL A 49 15.82 6.24 -2.36
C VAL A 49 16.46 4.87 -2.55
N SER A 50 16.09 3.92 -1.70
CA SER A 50 16.37 2.50 -1.88
C SER A 50 15.06 1.73 -2.10
N VAL A 51 15.02 0.89 -3.13
CA VAL A 51 13.87 0.03 -3.46
C VAL A 51 14.34 -1.40 -3.67
N ALA A 52 13.72 -2.35 -2.98
CA ALA A 52 14.07 -3.76 -3.06
C ALA A 52 13.01 -4.57 -3.83
N PHE A 53 13.48 -5.53 -4.64
CA PHE A 53 12.63 -6.39 -5.46
C PHE A 53 12.98 -7.86 -5.29
N ILE A 54 11.95 -8.70 -5.22
CA ILE A 54 12.02 -10.13 -5.54
C ILE A 54 11.30 -10.33 -6.88
N VAL A 55 11.89 -11.11 -7.78
CA VAL A 55 11.32 -11.39 -9.10
C VAL A 55 11.18 -12.90 -9.26
N ALA A 56 9.93 -13.36 -9.29
CA ALA A 56 9.56 -14.72 -9.67
C ALA A 56 8.95 -14.68 -11.07
N LEU A 57 9.52 -15.42 -12.02
CA LEU A 57 9.00 -15.51 -13.39
C LEU A 57 7.97 -16.62 -13.57
N SER A 58 7.76 -17.43 -12.53
CA SER A 58 6.70 -18.43 -12.48
C SER A 58 6.23 -18.63 -11.02
N TRP A 59 5.02 -19.15 -10.86
CA TRP A 59 4.49 -19.49 -9.53
C TRP A 59 5.36 -20.54 -8.84
N GLU A 60 5.91 -21.51 -9.58
CA GLU A 60 6.74 -22.58 -9.02
C GLU A 60 8.00 -22.04 -8.35
N GLN A 61 8.58 -20.96 -8.89
CA GLN A 61 9.72 -20.29 -8.27
C GLN A 61 9.35 -19.68 -6.90
N LEU A 62 8.13 -19.15 -6.80
CA LEU A 62 7.59 -18.56 -5.58
C LEU A 62 7.06 -19.61 -4.58
N ALA A 63 6.57 -20.75 -5.07
CA ALA A 63 6.05 -21.85 -4.25
C ALA A 63 7.15 -22.60 -3.48
N THR A 64 8.42 -22.32 -3.78
CA THR A 64 9.53 -22.80 -2.96
C THR A 64 9.51 -22.14 -1.58
N SER A 65 9.76 -22.91 -0.51
CA SER A 65 9.76 -22.41 0.87
C SER A 65 10.72 -21.23 1.08
N THR A 66 11.79 -21.16 0.28
CA THR A 66 12.84 -20.14 0.40
C THR A 66 12.40 -18.75 -0.09
N ALA A 67 11.43 -18.64 -1.00
CA ALA A 67 10.96 -17.33 -1.46
C ALA A 67 10.18 -16.60 -0.34
N TRP A 68 9.40 -17.33 0.45
CA TRP A 68 8.65 -16.78 1.59
C TRP A 68 9.53 -16.34 2.74
N ASP A 69 10.56 -17.12 3.06
CA ASP A 69 11.56 -16.71 4.06
C ASP A 69 12.27 -15.42 3.64
N ARG A 70 12.50 -15.23 2.34
CA ARG A 70 13.09 -14.00 1.79
C ARG A 70 12.12 -12.82 1.87
N LEU A 71 10.83 -13.05 1.59
CA LEU A 71 9.77 -12.04 1.72
C LEU A 71 9.61 -11.59 3.18
N ALA A 72 9.56 -12.52 4.12
CA ALA A 72 9.51 -12.22 5.55
C ALA A 72 10.77 -11.45 6.03
N LYS A 73 11.96 -11.79 5.51
CA LYS A 73 13.19 -11.02 5.77
C LYS A 73 13.19 -9.62 5.16
N MET A 74 12.39 -9.37 4.13
CA MET A 74 12.26 -8.04 3.55
C MET A 74 11.27 -7.16 4.30
N ASP A 75 10.30 -7.79 4.96
CA ASP A 75 9.39 -7.11 5.85
C ASP A 75 10.17 -6.44 7.01
N GLY A 76 9.82 -5.19 7.32
CA GLY A 76 10.54 -4.34 8.28
C GLY A 76 11.93 -3.81 7.86
N ASN A 77 12.65 -4.50 6.97
CA ASN A 77 14.02 -4.11 6.57
C ASN A 77 14.08 -3.14 5.37
N PHE A 78 13.03 -3.10 4.56
CA PHE A 78 12.96 -2.22 3.39
C PHE A 78 11.62 -1.48 3.37
N GLN A 79 11.66 -0.15 3.50
CA GLN A 79 10.45 0.67 3.42
C GLN A 79 9.72 0.52 2.09
N ARG A 80 10.46 0.37 0.99
CA ARG A 80 9.95 0.21 -0.38
C ARG A 80 10.40 -1.15 -0.90
N SER A 81 9.50 -2.11 -0.84
CA SER A 81 9.79 -3.50 -1.19
C SER A 81 8.64 -4.11 -2.00
N TYR A 82 9.00 -4.86 -3.05
CA TYR A 82 8.04 -5.38 -4.02
C TYR A 82 8.34 -6.83 -4.41
N LEU A 83 7.29 -7.61 -4.60
CA LEU A 83 7.34 -8.95 -5.19
C LEU A 83 6.72 -8.88 -6.58
N LEU A 84 7.52 -9.09 -7.62
CA LEU A 84 7.06 -9.18 -9.00
C LEU A 84 6.85 -10.65 -9.34
N THR A 85 5.62 -11.05 -9.63
CA THR A 85 5.27 -12.43 -9.96
C THR A 85 4.13 -12.48 -10.97
N PRO A 86 4.06 -13.48 -11.87
CA PRO A 86 2.83 -13.73 -12.61
C PRO A 86 1.69 -14.08 -11.67
N LEU A 87 0.48 -13.66 -12.05
CA LEU A 87 -0.74 -14.16 -11.44
C LEU A 87 -0.94 -15.60 -11.92
N SER A 88 -1.33 -16.45 -10.99
CA SER A 88 -1.69 -17.83 -11.28
C SER A 88 -3.14 -18.06 -10.90
N SER A 89 -3.85 -18.85 -11.70
CA SER A 89 -5.19 -19.37 -11.35
C SER A 89 -5.10 -20.63 -10.47
N ASP A 90 -3.88 -21.06 -10.09
CA ASP A 90 -3.67 -22.16 -9.16
C ASP A 90 -4.25 -21.79 -7.78
N GLU A 91 -5.11 -22.67 -7.24
CA GLU A 91 -5.78 -22.44 -5.95
C GLU A 91 -4.77 -22.18 -4.82
N ARG A 92 -3.60 -22.82 -4.87
CA ARG A 92 -2.54 -22.63 -3.86
C ARG A 92 -1.95 -21.23 -3.94
N PHE A 93 -1.84 -20.65 -5.13
CA PHE A 93 -1.43 -19.25 -5.28
C PHE A 93 -2.49 -18.32 -4.69
N ILE A 94 -3.77 -18.56 -4.98
CA ILE A 94 -4.88 -17.73 -4.51
C ILE A 94 -4.97 -17.77 -2.98
N GLU A 95 -5.00 -18.97 -2.38
CA GLU A 95 -5.03 -19.16 -0.93
C GLU A 95 -3.86 -18.42 -0.26
N LEU A 96 -2.68 -18.60 -0.83
CA LEU A 96 -1.47 -18.02 -0.29
C LEU A 96 -1.43 -16.49 -0.45
N TYR A 97 -1.91 -15.95 -1.58
CA TYR A 97 -2.03 -14.52 -1.81
C TYR A 97 -2.91 -13.85 -0.74
N PHE A 98 -4.07 -14.44 -0.46
CA PHE A 98 -4.96 -13.92 0.57
C PHE A 98 -4.38 -14.07 1.97
N ARG A 99 -3.74 -15.21 2.30
CA ARG A 99 -3.07 -15.41 3.58
C ARG A 99 -1.93 -14.41 3.80
N TYR A 100 -1.18 -14.10 2.75
CA TYR A 100 -0.11 -13.10 2.80
C TYR A 100 -0.66 -11.70 3.07
N LYS A 101 -1.70 -11.28 2.33
CA LYS A 101 -2.38 -10.00 2.52
C LYS A 101 -2.97 -9.81 3.91
N GLN A 102 -3.40 -10.89 4.57
CA GLN A 102 -3.89 -10.83 5.95
C GLN A 102 -2.78 -10.62 6.98
N ARG A 103 -1.53 -11.00 6.67
CA ARG A 103 -0.40 -10.93 7.61
C ARG A 103 0.44 -9.67 7.44
N THR A 104 0.73 -9.27 6.21
CA THR A 104 1.58 -8.12 5.92
C THR A 104 1.19 -7.47 4.59
N TRP A 105 1.35 -6.15 4.51
CA TRP A 105 1.19 -5.39 3.28
C TRP A 105 2.50 -5.30 2.47
N LYS A 106 3.63 -5.79 3.01
CA LYS A 106 4.96 -5.66 2.41
C LYS A 106 5.77 -6.96 2.38
N PRO A 107 6.59 -7.16 1.32
CA PRO A 107 6.59 -6.41 0.06
C PRO A 107 5.27 -6.48 -0.72
N LEU A 108 4.92 -5.40 -1.42
CA LEU A 108 3.69 -5.32 -2.22
C LEU A 108 3.81 -6.21 -3.46
N LEU A 109 2.79 -7.03 -3.71
CA LEU A 109 2.75 -7.89 -4.90
C LEU A 109 2.39 -7.09 -6.15
N ILE A 110 3.16 -7.26 -7.21
CA ILE A 110 2.96 -6.64 -8.51
C ILE A 110 2.87 -7.72 -9.58
N PRO A 111 1.75 -7.82 -10.31
CA PRO A 111 1.60 -8.80 -11.36
C PRO A 111 2.51 -8.45 -12.55
N ILE A 112 3.24 -9.45 -13.05
CA ILE A 112 4.06 -9.33 -14.27
C ILE A 112 3.74 -10.47 -15.25
N ARG A 113 3.92 -10.23 -16.54
CA ARG A 113 3.78 -11.29 -17.56
C ARG A 113 5.08 -12.05 -17.79
N ASP A 114 6.18 -11.31 -17.85
CA ASP A 114 7.48 -11.83 -18.25
C ASP A 114 8.61 -10.94 -17.71
N TRP A 115 9.85 -11.34 -17.99
CA TRP A 115 11.05 -10.64 -17.57
C TRP A 115 11.14 -9.19 -18.11
N ASN A 116 10.70 -8.95 -19.35
CA ASN A 116 10.78 -7.60 -19.93
C ASN A 116 9.82 -6.65 -19.20
N MET A 117 8.62 -7.11 -18.90
CA MET A 117 7.68 -6.38 -18.05
C MET A 117 8.27 -6.17 -16.66
N ALA A 118 8.88 -7.19 -16.05
CA ALA A 118 9.50 -7.07 -14.74
C ALA A 118 10.57 -5.97 -14.71
N LEU A 119 11.48 -5.97 -15.68
CA LEU A 119 12.57 -5.02 -15.80
C LEU A 119 12.07 -3.58 -15.98
N LYS A 120 11.09 -3.38 -16.87
CA LYS A 120 10.46 -2.07 -17.09
C LYS A 120 9.75 -1.59 -15.83
N THR A 121 8.98 -2.46 -15.18
CA THR A 121 8.27 -2.14 -13.93
C THR A 121 9.24 -1.71 -12.84
N MET A 122 10.32 -2.47 -12.61
CA MET A 122 11.34 -2.10 -11.62
C MET A 122 11.90 -0.70 -11.89
N LEU A 123 12.32 -0.41 -13.12
CA LEU A 123 12.89 0.88 -13.48
C LEU A 123 11.89 2.04 -13.30
N VAL A 124 10.66 1.89 -13.80
CA VAL A 124 9.60 2.91 -13.66
C VAL A 124 9.32 3.21 -12.19
N MET A 125 9.20 2.17 -11.37
CA MET A 125 8.91 2.34 -9.95
C MET A 125 10.05 3.05 -9.21
N VAL A 126 11.30 2.69 -9.48
CA VAL A 126 12.44 3.35 -8.83
C VAL A 126 12.49 4.83 -9.22
N SER A 127 12.30 5.14 -10.50
CA SER A 127 12.23 6.53 -10.98
C SER A 127 11.10 7.30 -10.31
N ALA A 128 9.89 6.72 -10.24
CA ALA A 128 8.74 7.36 -9.59
C ALA A 128 9.00 7.64 -8.10
N HIS A 129 9.62 6.70 -7.39
CA HIS A 129 10.01 6.93 -5.99
C HIS A 129 11.08 8.00 -5.85
N ALA A 130 12.07 8.01 -6.75
CA ALA A 130 13.13 9.01 -6.75
C ALA A 130 12.61 10.42 -7.03
N GLU A 131 11.71 10.56 -8.01
CA GLU A 131 11.02 11.82 -8.35
C GLU A 131 10.13 12.28 -7.19
N SER A 132 9.33 11.38 -6.63
CA SER A 132 8.48 11.68 -5.47
C SER A 132 9.29 12.18 -4.27
N LYS A 133 10.46 11.60 -4.00
CA LYS A 133 11.36 12.10 -2.96
C LYS A 133 11.98 13.46 -3.31
N GLN A 134 12.35 13.69 -4.57
CA GLN A 134 12.96 14.96 -5.01
C GLN A 134 11.98 16.13 -4.97
N GLN A 135 10.73 15.89 -5.33
CA GLN A 135 9.66 16.88 -5.29
C GLN A 135 9.10 17.09 -3.88
N ASP A 136 9.64 16.37 -2.88
CA ASP A 136 9.04 16.20 -1.56
C ASP A 136 7.55 15.81 -1.62
N ALA A 137 7.06 15.26 -2.74
CA ALA A 137 5.65 15.18 -3.10
C ALA A 137 4.81 14.33 -2.13
N VAL A 138 5.45 13.48 -1.33
CA VAL A 138 4.77 12.74 -0.25
C VAL A 138 4.26 13.72 0.81
N SER A 139 5.00 14.78 1.12
CA SER A 139 4.65 15.76 2.15
C SER A 139 3.45 16.63 1.73
N PRO A 140 3.40 17.28 0.55
CA PRO A 140 2.23 18.03 0.08
C PRO A 140 1.00 17.15 -0.11
N VAL A 141 1.10 15.93 -0.65
CA VAL A 141 -0.07 15.06 -0.83
C VAL A 141 -0.63 14.60 0.51
N VAL A 142 0.24 14.26 1.48
CA VAL A 142 -0.20 13.91 2.84
C VAL A 142 -0.81 15.13 3.53
N ILE A 143 -0.23 16.32 3.36
CA ILE A 143 -0.79 17.57 3.90
C ILE A 143 -2.14 17.88 3.25
N GLU A 144 -2.26 17.85 1.93
CA GLU A 144 -3.52 18.05 1.20
C GLU A 144 -4.56 17.01 1.58
N GLN A 145 -4.17 15.75 1.77
CA GLN A 145 -5.07 14.70 2.27
C GLN A 145 -5.52 14.98 3.70
N LEU A 146 -4.61 15.39 4.60
CA LEU A 146 -4.95 15.75 5.98
C LEU A 146 -5.86 16.98 6.02
N GLU A 147 -5.58 18.00 5.22
CA GLU A 147 -6.39 19.21 5.07
C GLU A 147 -7.77 18.87 4.49
N PHE A 148 -7.82 18.03 3.46
CA PHE A 148 -9.07 17.57 2.87
C PHE A 148 -9.90 16.73 3.84
N VAL A 149 -9.30 15.74 4.52
CA VAL A 149 -10.00 14.90 5.51
C VAL A 149 -10.49 15.73 6.70
N SER A 150 -9.80 16.81 7.03
CA SER A 150 -10.22 17.77 8.07
C SER A 150 -11.22 18.81 7.57
N SER A 151 -11.57 18.82 6.28
CA SER A 151 -12.52 19.77 5.72
C SER A 151 -13.95 19.42 6.11
N THR A 152 -14.78 20.46 6.23
CA THR A 152 -16.22 20.31 6.49
C THR A 152 -16.91 19.45 5.43
N GLU A 153 -16.48 19.56 4.17
CA GLU A 153 -17.01 18.80 3.03
C GLU A 153 -16.70 17.30 3.15
N ALA A 154 -15.49 16.93 3.57
CA ALA A 154 -15.14 15.53 3.80
C ALA A 154 -15.92 14.92 4.98
N VAL A 155 -16.10 15.69 6.06
CA VAL A 155 -16.92 15.26 7.21
C VAL A 155 -18.38 15.07 6.80
N GLU A 156 -18.95 16.01 6.05
CA GLU A 156 -20.31 15.91 5.53
C GLU A 156 -20.48 14.67 4.63
N HIS A 157 -19.55 14.43 3.71
CA HIS A 157 -19.54 13.23 2.87
C HIS A 157 -19.42 11.93 3.68
N ALA A 158 -18.56 11.91 4.71
CA ALA A 158 -18.39 10.75 5.57
C ALA A 158 -19.68 10.42 6.34
N LEU A 159 -20.37 11.44 6.88
CA LEU A 159 -21.63 11.27 7.60
C LEU A 159 -22.77 10.90 6.65
N CYS A 160 -22.81 11.43 5.41
CA CYS A 160 -23.78 11.03 4.39
C CYS A 160 -23.63 9.56 3.96
N ALA A 161 -22.47 8.94 4.20
CA ALA A 161 -22.27 7.52 3.93
C ALA A 161 -22.92 6.59 4.98
N ILE A 162 -23.36 7.14 6.12
CA ILE A 162 -24.10 6.38 7.13
C ILE A 162 -25.49 6.06 6.56
N PRO A 163 -25.85 4.76 6.43
CA PRO A 163 -27.12 4.38 5.83
C PRO A 163 -28.32 4.99 6.56
N GLY A 164 -29.21 5.62 5.79
CA GLY A 164 -30.45 6.20 6.31
C GLY A 164 -30.33 7.64 6.83
N LEU A 165 -29.15 8.26 6.74
CA LEU A 165 -29.00 9.71 6.93
C LEU A 165 -29.18 10.46 5.60
N GLU A 166 -29.88 11.58 5.67
CA GLU A 166 -29.99 12.58 4.62
C GLU A 166 -29.12 13.80 4.97
N VAL A 167 -28.86 14.66 3.98
CA VAL A 167 -28.01 15.85 4.17
C VAL A 167 -28.50 16.74 5.32
N HIS A 168 -29.82 16.85 5.50
CA HIS A 168 -30.41 17.60 6.62
C HIS A 168 -30.00 17.01 7.98
N ASP A 169 -30.07 15.69 8.13
CA ASP A 169 -29.69 15.03 9.38
C ASP A 169 -28.19 15.23 9.67
N VAL A 170 -27.36 15.18 8.62
CA VAL A 170 -25.91 15.39 8.70
C VAL A 170 -25.60 16.80 9.20
N HIS A 171 -26.27 17.81 8.65
CA HIS A 171 -26.11 19.19 9.14
C HIS A 171 -26.59 19.33 10.59
N SER A 172 -27.72 18.72 10.95
CA SER A 172 -28.21 18.72 12.34
C SER A 172 -27.20 18.09 13.30
N LEU A 173 -26.54 17.00 12.92
CA LEU A 173 -25.47 16.39 13.72
C LEU A 173 -24.25 17.31 13.84
N MET A 174 -23.79 17.90 12.73
CA MET A 174 -22.60 18.77 12.72
C MET A 174 -22.82 20.06 13.52
N TYR A 175 -24.03 20.64 13.49
CA TYR A 175 -24.35 21.85 14.24
C TYR A 175 -24.77 21.57 15.68
N GLY A 176 -25.47 20.47 15.94
CA GLY A 176 -26.02 20.12 17.25
C GLY A 176 -25.00 19.44 18.17
N ILE A 177 -24.22 18.50 17.63
CA ILE A 177 -23.22 17.73 18.39
C ILE A 177 -21.81 18.29 18.20
N GLY A 178 -21.46 18.65 16.96
CA GLY A 178 -20.17 19.25 16.63
C GLY A 178 -19.29 18.36 15.75
N PRO A 179 -17.97 18.26 16.02
CA PRO A 179 -17.03 17.57 15.15
C PRO A 179 -17.29 16.06 15.10
N ILE A 180 -16.79 15.39 14.05
CA ILE A 180 -17.06 13.96 13.80
C ILE A 180 -16.60 13.06 14.97
N GLU A 181 -15.55 13.45 15.69
CA GLU A 181 -15.09 12.74 16.88
C GLU A 181 -16.17 12.76 17.98
N ALA A 182 -16.81 13.91 18.20
CA ALA A 182 -17.90 14.03 19.17
C ALA A 182 -19.13 13.26 18.73
N ILE A 183 -19.48 13.31 17.43
CA ILE A 183 -20.57 12.53 16.84
C ILE A 183 -20.32 11.02 17.02
N SER A 184 -19.09 10.57 16.79
CA SER A 184 -18.73 9.14 16.87
C SER A 184 -18.81 8.56 18.28
N GLN A 185 -18.78 9.42 19.30
CA GLN A 185 -18.84 9.04 20.72
C GLN A 185 -20.19 9.35 21.37
N ALA A 186 -21.10 10.03 20.66
CA ALA A 186 -22.39 10.42 21.19
C ALA A 186 -23.32 9.20 21.30
N SER A 187 -24.01 9.05 22.44
CA SER A 187 -25.07 8.05 22.56
C SER A 187 -26.31 8.50 21.80
N ALA A 188 -27.22 7.55 21.50
CA ALA A 188 -28.49 7.89 20.86
C ALA A 188 -29.31 8.91 21.68
N GLU A 189 -29.23 8.88 23.02
CA GLU A 189 -29.89 9.87 23.87
C GLU A 189 -29.30 11.26 23.70
N THR A 190 -27.97 11.38 23.66
CA THR A 190 -27.29 12.66 23.42
C THR A 190 -27.62 13.21 22.03
N ILE A 191 -27.64 12.35 21.01
CA ILE A 191 -28.02 12.77 19.65
C ILE A 191 -29.45 13.32 19.64
N LEU A 192 -30.40 12.66 20.28
CA LEU A 192 -31.80 13.12 20.35
C LEU A 192 -32.00 14.39 21.17
N GLU A 193 -31.11 14.68 22.12
CA GLU A 193 -31.17 15.90 22.93
C GLU A 193 -30.76 17.14 22.14
N PHE A 194 -29.75 17.02 21.28
CA PHE A 194 -29.14 18.15 20.58
C PHE A 194 -29.49 18.25 19.09
N THR A 195 -30.26 17.30 18.54
CA THR A 195 -30.63 17.27 17.12
C THR A 195 -32.12 16.98 16.92
N ASP A 196 -32.63 17.19 15.71
CA ASP A 196 -34.00 16.85 15.31
C ASP A 196 -34.11 15.46 14.66
N LEU A 197 -33.08 14.62 14.79
CA LEU A 197 -33.08 13.27 14.23
C LEU A 197 -34.17 12.40 14.86
N SER A 198 -34.67 11.45 14.08
CA SER A 198 -35.57 10.42 14.62
C SER A 198 -34.81 9.46 15.54
N LYS A 199 -35.54 8.80 16.45
CA LYS A 199 -34.98 7.77 17.34
C LYS A 199 -34.28 6.64 16.57
N GLU A 200 -34.78 6.30 15.40
CA GLU A 200 -34.20 5.28 14.52
C GLU A 200 -32.88 5.75 13.93
N LYS A 201 -32.82 7.00 13.44
CA LYS A 201 -31.58 7.59 12.90
C LYS A 201 -30.52 7.78 13.96
N ALA A 202 -30.89 8.28 15.16
CA ALA A 202 -29.97 8.46 16.27
C ALA A 202 -29.33 7.13 16.71
N ARG A 203 -30.12 6.05 16.81
CA ARG A 203 -29.59 4.70 17.07
C ARG A 203 -28.72 4.19 15.93
N GLY A 204 -29.10 4.46 14.68
CA GLY A 204 -28.30 4.07 13.51
C GLY A 204 -26.90 4.66 13.54
N VAL A 205 -26.76 5.93 13.97
CA VAL A 205 -25.46 6.60 14.15
C VAL A 205 -24.63 5.95 15.26
N GLU A 206 -25.22 5.77 16.45
CA GLU A 206 -24.56 5.13 17.58
C GLU A 206 -24.10 3.69 17.24
N GLU A 207 -24.96 2.90 16.60
CA GLU A 207 -24.65 1.53 16.19
C GLU A 207 -23.58 1.49 15.08
N PHE A 208 -23.58 2.44 14.15
CA PHE A 208 -22.55 2.52 13.10
C PHE A 208 -21.16 2.73 13.69
N PHE A 209 -20.99 3.71 14.58
CA PHE A 209 -19.70 4.01 15.21
C PHE A 209 -19.33 3.02 16.32
N GLY A 210 -20.32 2.39 16.97
CA GLY A 210 -20.09 1.36 17.99
C GLY A 210 -19.72 -0.02 17.44
N ASN A 211 -19.89 -0.27 16.14
CA ASN A 211 -19.69 -1.59 15.55
C ASN A 211 -18.20 -1.89 15.31
N GLU A 212 -17.70 -2.95 15.96
CA GLU A 212 -16.31 -3.41 15.86
C GLU A 212 -15.82 -3.69 14.44
N ILE A 213 -16.71 -4.00 13.49
CA ILE A 213 -16.33 -4.28 12.09
C ILE A 213 -15.82 -3.00 11.41
N TYR A 214 -16.40 -1.83 11.70
CA TYR A 214 -15.97 -0.55 11.14
C TYR A 214 -14.75 0.03 11.87
N ASN A 215 -14.64 -0.25 13.18
CA ASN A 215 -13.50 0.17 14.02
C ASN A 215 -12.22 -0.67 13.81
N ARG A 216 -12.27 -1.78 13.06
CA ARG A 216 -11.11 -2.64 12.76
C ARG A 216 -10.39 -2.28 11.45
N THR A 217 -10.64 -1.10 10.88
CA THR A 217 -9.77 -0.58 9.83
C THR A 217 -8.38 -0.34 10.44
N PRO A 218 -7.28 -0.88 9.87
CA PRO A 218 -5.98 -0.74 10.48
C PRO A 218 -5.64 0.75 10.60
N VAL A 219 -5.42 1.21 11.83
CA VAL A 219 -4.77 2.49 12.07
C VAL A 219 -3.38 2.36 11.44
N LEU A 220 -3.10 3.19 10.44
CA LEU A 220 -1.76 3.32 9.89
C LEU A 220 -0.88 3.97 10.96
N GLU A 221 -0.28 3.15 11.83
CA GLU A 221 0.87 3.54 12.64
C GLU A 221 2.17 3.55 11.81
#